data_AF-A0A939YAX7-F1
#
_entry.id   AF-A0A939YAX7-F1
#
_cell.length_a   1.000
_cell.length_b   1.000
_cell.length_c   1.000
_cell.angle_alpha   90.00
_cell.angle_beta   90.00
_cell.angle_gamma   90.00
#
_symmetry.space_group_name_H-M   'P 1'
#
loop_
_entity.id
_entity.type
_entity.pdbx_description
1 polymer ?
#
loop_
_entity_poly.entity_id
_entity_poly.type
_entity_poly.pdbx_seq_one_letter_code
_entity_poly.pdbx_strand_id
1 'polypeptide(L)'
;MYITDDIRYIGVNDHKIDLFEGQYAVPDGMAYNSYVILDYKVAVMDTVDRNFTHEWLDKLAKVLGDRKPDYLVVHHMEPDHSANILNFMKLYPEAVIVSSAAAFRVMNNYFGTDFADRRLVVGEGDTLPLGRHVLQFITAPMVHWPEVVMSYEKTDKVLFSADAFGKFGALDAYDDDWACEARRYYFGIVGKFGDKVQALLKKAAGLDIRTICPLHGPILKEDLGYYLDLYNTWSAYEPETDGVAIFYTSVYGHTKEAAEKLVPLLKAEGCPKIAITDLARDDMAEAVEDAFRYSKIVLATTTYNGGIFPFMQTFIEELKERNYQKRTIGLIENGSWAPQAAKIMKNMLEGGKDLTFAENNVRILGALNDASNAALKGLAQELCAEYEKPGAEELAKQDPKAMFKIGYGLYVVTTNDGKKDNGCIVNTVVQLTSTPNRVAVCINKQNYTHHIVEQTGILNLNVLSVEAPFSVFQEYGFVSGRAVDKFAGKTLERSGNGLLYLDKYINAYLSLKVEEHTDMGTHGLFICSVTESKVVSSAETMTYSYYQSNVKPRPPKAGEGEAKKKGWVCTVCGYVYEGEELPPDFICPLCKHGAADFEKLQ
;
A
#
# COMPACT_ATOMS: atom_id res chain seq x y z
N MET A 1 32.66 -5.91 -19.37
CA MET A 1 31.38 -5.16 -19.37
C MET A 1 31.65 -3.74 -19.88
N TYR A 2 30.86 -3.22 -20.81
CA TYR A 2 31.04 -1.87 -21.38
C TYR A 2 30.14 -0.85 -20.67
N ILE A 3 30.71 0.25 -20.17
CA ILE A 3 29.99 1.35 -19.53
C ILE A 3 29.90 2.51 -20.50
N THR A 4 31.04 3.18 -20.71
CA THR A 4 31.30 4.16 -21.78
C THR A 4 32.75 4.02 -22.26
N ASP A 5 33.18 4.90 -23.17
CA ASP A 5 34.57 4.95 -23.65
C ASP A 5 35.56 5.43 -22.58
N ASP A 6 35.10 6.26 -21.65
CA ASP A 6 35.97 6.83 -20.61
C ASP A 6 35.81 6.10 -19.27
N ILE A 7 34.69 5.40 -19.05
CA ILE A 7 34.42 4.66 -17.81
C ILE A 7 34.64 3.16 -18.04
N ARG A 8 35.61 2.57 -17.34
CA ARG A 8 36.03 1.16 -17.48
C ARG A 8 35.74 0.35 -16.22
N TYR A 9 35.22 -0.86 -16.40
CA TYR A 9 35.04 -1.84 -15.34
C TYR A 9 36.34 -2.61 -15.07
N ILE A 10 36.76 -2.69 -13.80
CA ILE A 10 37.95 -3.43 -13.34
C ILE A 10 37.67 -4.34 -12.13
N GLY A 11 36.40 -4.60 -11.81
CA GLY A 11 36.01 -5.50 -10.72
C GLY A 11 36.30 -6.98 -11.00
N VAL A 12 35.90 -7.86 -10.08
CA VAL A 12 36.26 -9.28 -10.02
C VAL A 12 35.07 -10.15 -9.60
N ASN A 13 35.12 -11.45 -9.91
CA ASN A 13 34.14 -12.44 -9.46
C ASN A 13 34.81 -13.40 -8.47
N ASP A 14 34.17 -13.61 -7.32
CA ASP A 14 34.53 -14.61 -6.33
C ASP A 14 33.58 -15.81 -6.43
N HIS A 15 34.09 -16.92 -6.98
CA HIS A 15 33.37 -18.20 -7.06
C HIS A 15 33.71 -19.15 -5.91
N LYS A 16 34.60 -18.75 -5.00
CA LYS A 16 35.05 -19.60 -3.88
C LYS A 16 34.36 -19.26 -2.57
N ILE A 17 33.78 -18.07 -2.48
CA ILE A 17 32.95 -17.68 -1.34
C ILE A 17 31.72 -18.58 -1.25
N ASP A 18 31.48 -19.11 -0.07
CA ASP A 18 30.29 -19.89 0.27
C ASP A 18 29.27 -19.04 1.04
N LEU A 19 29.75 -18.12 1.88
CA LEU A 19 28.94 -17.20 2.69
C LEU A 19 29.40 -15.74 2.52
N PHE A 20 28.49 -14.86 2.07
CA PHE A 20 28.67 -13.41 2.13
C PHE A 20 28.39 -12.88 3.54
N GLU A 21 29.24 -11.98 4.05
CA GLU A 21 29.29 -11.52 5.46
C GLU A 21 29.37 -12.66 6.51
N GLY A 22 29.67 -13.89 6.08
CA GLY A 22 29.58 -15.08 6.94
C GLY A 22 28.15 -15.50 7.30
N GLN A 23 27.13 -14.98 6.62
CA GLN A 23 25.71 -15.21 6.92
C GLN A 23 24.91 -15.71 5.71
N TYR A 24 25.09 -15.12 4.53
CA TYR A 24 24.23 -15.37 3.37
C TYR A 24 24.87 -16.37 2.41
N ALA A 25 24.20 -17.50 2.17
CA ALA A 25 24.66 -18.48 1.20
C ALA A 25 24.67 -17.89 -0.21
N VAL A 26 25.80 -17.99 -0.91
CA VAL A 26 26.00 -17.42 -2.25
C VAL A 26 26.54 -18.49 -3.21
N PRO A 27 25.72 -19.50 -3.57
CA PRO A 27 26.18 -20.64 -4.37
C PRO A 27 26.70 -20.23 -5.76
N ASP A 28 26.21 -19.11 -6.28
CA ASP A 28 26.63 -18.53 -7.56
C ASP A 28 27.78 -17.51 -7.41
N GLY A 29 28.40 -17.45 -6.24
CA GLY A 29 29.51 -16.56 -5.93
C GLY A 29 29.09 -15.11 -5.69
N MET A 30 30.06 -14.20 -5.73
CA MET A 30 29.86 -12.76 -5.55
C MET A 30 30.67 -11.94 -6.55
N ALA A 31 30.14 -10.78 -6.94
CA ALA A 31 30.89 -9.78 -7.68
C ALA A 31 31.37 -8.67 -6.75
N TYR A 32 32.64 -8.27 -6.88
CA TYR A 32 33.20 -7.08 -6.25
C TYR A 32 33.57 -6.08 -7.35
N ASN A 33 32.69 -5.10 -7.54
CA ASN A 33 32.80 -4.15 -8.63
C ASN A 33 33.76 -3.01 -8.27
N SER A 34 34.55 -2.57 -9.25
CA SER A 34 35.40 -1.39 -9.18
C SER A 34 35.51 -0.78 -10.57
N TYR A 35 35.68 0.54 -10.63
CA TYR A 35 35.59 1.31 -11.87
C TYR A 35 36.73 2.31 -12.02
N VAL A 36 37.06 2.69 -13.26
CA VAL A 36 38.05 3.74 -13.56
C VAL A 36 37.42 4.75 -14.52
N ILE A 37 37.51 6.04 -14.19
CA ILE A 37 37.19 7.13 -15.10
C ILE A 37 38.50 7.67 -15.67
N LEU A 38 38.67 7.52 -16.98
CA LEU A 38 39.79 8.03 -17.75
C LEU A 38 39.42 9.41 -18.33
N ASP A 39 39.94 10.46 -17.73
CA ASP A 39 39.77 11.84 -18.21
C ASP A 39 41.11 12.58 -18.14
N TYR A 40 41.14 13.91 -18.17
CA TYR A 40 42.35 14.69 -17.90
C TYR A 40 43.00 14.27 -16.57
N LYS A 41 42.19 14.13 -15.51
CA LYS A 41 42.54 13.43 -14.27
C LYS A 41 41.87 12.07 -14.21
N VAL A 42 42.59 11.07 -13.70
CA VAL A 42 42.08 9.70 -13.57
C VAL A 42 41.58 9.44 -12.16
N ALA A 43 40.37 8.91 -12.05
CA ALA A 43 39.78 8.51 -10.78
C ALA A 43 39.47 7.01 -10.78
N VAL A 44 39.91 6.31 -9.74
CA VAL A 44 39.57 4.91 -9.46
C VAL A 44 38.47 4.89 -8.40
N MET A 45 37.42 4.11 -8.63
CA MET A 45 36.25 4.00 -7.76
C MET A 45 36.32 2.68 -7.01
N ASP A 46 36.47 2.79 -5.69
CA ASP A 46 36.57 1.71 -4.72
C ASP A 46 37.64 0.67 -5.10
N THR A 47 37.85 -0.28 -4.20
CA THR A 47 38.74 -1.41 -4.42
C THR A 47 37.93 -2.71 -4.36
N VAL A 48 38.59 -3.84 -4.16
CA VAL A 48 37.95 -5.16 -4.08
C VAL A 48 38.47 -5.92 -2.86
N ASP A 49 37.85 -7.05 -2.56
CA ASP A 49 38.25 -7.93 -1.49
C ASP A 49 39.75 -8.30 -1.57
N ARG A 50 40.37 -8.49 -0.40
CA ARG A 50 41.80 -8.78 -0.27
C ARG A 50 42.25 -10.00 -1.07
N ASN A 51 41.38 -10.99 -1.29
CA ASN A 51 41.71 -12.20 -2.05
C ASN A 51 41.96 -11.90 -3.54
N PHE A 52 41.47 -10.77 -4.04
CA PHE A 52 41.56 -10.36 -5.44
C PHE A 52 42.50 -9.18 -5.68
N THR A 53 43.34 -8.83 -4.69
CA THR A 53 44.33 -7.75 -4.75
C THR A 53 45.11 -7.72 -6.07
N HIS A 54 45.73 -8.84 -6.44
CA HIS A 54 46.60 -8.90 -7.62
C HIS A 54 45.81 -8.79 -8.92
N GLU A 55 44.69 -9.51 -9.03
CA GLU A 55 43.85 -9.47 -10.23
C GLU A 55 43.32 -8.05 -10.50
N TRP A 56 42.86 -7.37 -9.46
CA TRP A 56 42.39 -5.99 -9.56
C TRP A 56 43.50 -5.01 -9.92
N LEU A 57 44.68 -5.12 -9.30
CA LEU A 57 45.84 -4.28 -9.64
C LEU A 57 46.32 -4.51 -11.08
N ASP A 58 46.30 -5.74 -11.58
CA ASP A 58 46.66 -6.07 -12.97
C ASP A 58 45.64 -5.48 -13.96
N LYS A 59 44.33 -5.57 -13.66
CA LYS A 59 43.28 -4.93 -14.46
C LYS A 59 43.43 -3.41 -14.47
N LEU A 60 43.71 -2.82 -13.31
CA LEU A 60 43.95 -1.39 -13.17
C LEU A 60 45.17 -0.94 -13.99
N ALA A 61 46.31 -1.62 -13.86
CA ALA A 61 47.53 -1.30 -14.62
C ALA A 61 47.29 -1.38 -16.14
N LYS A 62 46.55 -2.40 -16.58
CA LYS A 62 46.17 -2.55 -18.00
C LYS A 62 45.31 -1.39 -18.51
N VAL A 63 44.34 -0.92 -17.71
CA VAL A 63 43.46 0.20 -18.08
C VAL A 63 44.20 1.53 -18.06
N LEU A 64 45.13 1.73 -17.13
CA LEU A 64 45.92 2.95 -17.01
C LEU A 64 46.98 3.09 -18.11
N GLY A 65 47.57 1.98 -18.57
CA GLY A 65 48.76 2.02 -19.43
C GLY A 65 49.89 2.76 -18.74
N ASP A 66 50.42 3.81 -19.37
CA ASP A 66 51.50 4.64 -18.80
C ASP A 66 50.99 5.76 -17.87
N ARG A 67 49.66 5.91 -17.73
CA ARG A 67 49.06 6.95 -16.88
C ARG A 67 49.11 6.54 -15.42
N LYS A 68 49.01 7.53 -14.52
CA LYS A 68 48.87 7.33 -13.08
C LYS A 68 47.50 7.86 -12.63
N PRO A 69 46.87 7.23 -11.62
CA PRO A 69 45.63 7.73 -11.04
C PRO A 69 45.89 8.99 -10.22
N ASP A 70 45.02 9.98 -10.36
CA ASP A 70 45.02 11.19 -9.53
C ASP A 70 44.22 10.96 -8.23
N TYR A 71 43.14 10.17 -8.32
CA TYR A 71 42.21 9.96 -7.21
C TYR A 71 41.87 8.49 -6.98
N LEU A 72 41.71 8.13 -5.71
CA LEU A 72 40.95 6.97 -5.26
C LEU A 72 39.68 7.47 -4.56
N VAL A 73 38.53 7.34 -5.21
CA VAL A 73 37.23 7.64 -4.61
C VAL A 73 36.78 6.41 -3.83
N VAL A 74 36.50 6.58 -2.54
CA VAL A 74 36.00 5.53 -1.67
C VAL A 74 34.59 5.88 -1.26
N HIS A 75 33.62 5.13 -1.77
CA HIS A 75 32.20 5.30 -1.51
C HIS A 75 31.79 4.60 -0.20
N HIS A 76 32.43 3.47 0.10
CA HIS A 76 32.08 2.58 1.19
C HIS A 76 33.34 1.95 1.83
N MET A 77 33.35 1.78 3.15
CA MET A 77 34.53 1.32 3.90
C MET A 77 34.48 -0.15 4.30
N GLU A 78 33.48 -0.91 3.87
CA GLU A 78 33.48 -2.34 4.13
C GLU A 78 34.68 -3.04 3.46
N PRO A 79 35.30 -4.03 4.11
CA PRO A 79 36.56 -4.60 3.63
C PRO A 79 36.53 -5.23 2.25
N ASP A 80 35.38 -5.74 1.79
CA ASP A 80 35.21 -6.30 0.45
C ASP A 80 35.29 -5.26 -0.68
N HIS A 81 35.24 -3.97 -0.33
CA HIS A 81 35.49 -2.85 -1.26
C HIS A 81 36.67 -1.96 -0.86
N SER A 82 37.19 -2.08 0.37
CA SER A 82 38.19 -1.16 0.91
C SER A 82 39.52 -1.82 1.29
N ALA A 83 39.62 -3.16 1.28
CA ALA A 83 40.82 -3.89 1.74
C ALA A 83 42.11 -3.49 1.00
N ASN A 84 42.00 -2.99 -0.23
CA ASN A 84 43.13 -2.68 -1.08
C ASN A 84 43.56 -1.20 -1.09
N ILE A 85 42.94 -0.35 -0.28
CA ILE A 85 43.31 1.08 -0.16
C ILE A 85 44.80 1.24 0.18
N LEU A 86 45.30 0.50 1.19
CA LEU A 86 46.72 0.59 1.56
C LEU A 86 47.66 0.14 0.44
N ASN A 87 47.29 -0.91 -0.31
CA ASN A 87 48.10 -1.43 -1.42
C ASN A 87 48.12 -0.43 -2.59
N PHE A 88 46.96 0.16 -2.90
CA PHE A 88 46.84 1.20 -3.91
C PHE A 88 47.70 2.43 -3.56
N MET A 89 47.60 2.94 -2.33
CA MET A 89 48.35 4.14 -1.91
C MET A 89 49.86 3.91 -1.81
N LYS A 90 50.30 2.66 -1.61
CA LYS A 90 51.73 2.29 -1.71
C LYS A 90 52.23 2.32 -3.14
N LEU A 91 51.41 1.84 -4.09
CA LEU A 91 51.77 1.78 -5.51
C LEU A 91 51.67 3.15 -6.20
N TYR A 92 50.69 3.96 -5.80
CA TYR A 92 50.42 5.29 -6.33
C TYR A 92 50.50 6.35 -5.22
N PRO A 93 51.71 6.68 -4.74
CA PRO A 93 51.90 7.59 -3.59
C PRO A 93 51.47 9.03 -3.87
N GLU A 94 51.29 9.44 -5.12
CA GLU A 94 50.83 10.80 -5.47
C GLU A 94 49.30 10.92 -5.52
N ALA A 95 48.57 9.79 -5.46
CA ALA A 95 47.11 9.81 -5.53
C ALA A 95 46.49 10.40 -4.26
N VAL A 96 45.32 11.04 -4.41
CA VAL A 96 44.53 11.61 -3.31
C VAL A 96 43.30 10.76 -3.06
N ILE A 97 43.06 10.40 -1.80
CA ILE A 97 41.83 9.68 -1.42
C ILE A 97 40.67 10.68 -1.32
N VAL A 98 39.53 10.37 -1.93
CA VAL A 98 38.32 11.19 -1.91
C VAL A 98 37.21 10.42 -1.22
N SER A 99 36.69 10.92 -0.09
CA SER A 99 35.61 10.24 0.64
C SER A 99 34.93 11.14 1.66
N SER A 100 33.93 10.61 2.37
CA SER A 100 33.23 11.32 3.43
C SER A 100 34.11 11.48 4.68
N ALA A 101 33.80 12.49 5.51
CA ALA A 101 34.49 12.69 6.78
C ALA A 101 34.36 11.46 7.71
N ALA A 102 33.24 10.74 7.61
CA ALA A 102 33.01 9.53 8.39
C ALA A 102 33.90 8.37 7.92
N ALA A 103 34.07 8.21 6.61
CA ALA A 103 34.89 7.16 6.03
C ALA A 103 36.36 7.29 6.45
N PHE A 104 36.91 8.50 6.48
CA PHE A 104 38.27 8.73 6.96
C PHE A 104 38.48 8.33 8.43
N ARG A 105 37.45 8.44 9.28
CA ARG A 105 37.54 7.93 10.66
C ARG A 105 37.59 6.40 10.67
N VAL A 106 36.80 5.74 9.82
CA VAL A 106 36.80 4.27 9.68
C VAL A 106 38.15 3.80 9.10
N MET A 107 38.69 4.49 8.09
CA MET A 107 40.03 4.22 7.54
C MET A 107 41.11 4.26 8.62
N ASN A 108 41.09 5.29 9.48
CA ASN A 108 42.05 5.38 10.58
C ASN A 108 41.91 4.21 11.57
N ASN A 109 40.69 3.74 11.82
CA ASN A 109 40.45 2.60 12.70
C ASN A 109 40.93 1.28 12.08
N TYR A 110 40.76 1.09 10.77
CA TYR A 110 41.16 -0.15 10.07
C TYR A 110 42.64 -0.19 9.73
N PHE A 111 43.22 0.95 9.36
CA PHE A 111 44.56 1.02 8.77
C PHE A 111 45.57 1.83 9.60
N GLY A 112 45.13 2.49 10.67
CA GLY A 112 45.99 3.37 11.48
C GLY A 112 46.37 4.68 10.80
N THR A 113 45.73 5.02 9.68
CA THR A 113 45.93 6.27 8.95
C THR A 113 44.64 6.70 8.23
N ASP A 114 44.43 8.01 8.14
CA ASP A 114 43.39 8.64 7.33
C ASP A 114 43.96 9.40 6.13
N PHE A 115 45.26 9.28 5.88
CA PHE A 115 45.98 9.97 4.81
C PHE A 115 45.78 11.50 4.84
N ALA A 116 45.89 12.12 6.02
CA ALA A 116 45.67 13.55 6.23
C ALA A 116 46.42 14.49 5.24
N ASP A 117 47.58 14.08 4.74
CA ASP A 117 48.40 14.79 3.74
C ASP A 117 47.89 14.65 2.30
N ARG A 118 47.09 13.62 2.01
CA ARG A 118 46.64 13.22 0.67
C ARG A 118 45.19 12.75 0.68
N ARG A 119 44.32 13.56 1.28
CA ARG A 119 42.87 13.33 1.28
C ARG A 119 42.05 14.55 0.86
N LEU A 120 40.88 14.27 0.30
CA LEU A 120 39.83 15.23 -0.01
C LEU A 120 38.55 14.76 0.69
N VAL A 121 38.04 15.58 1.60
CA VAL A 121 36.77 15.31 2.29
C VAL A 121 35.64 15.90 1.47
N VAL A 122 34.62 15.08 1.17
CA VAL A 122 33.44 15.49 0.40
C VAL A 122 32.14 15.25 1.19
N GLY A 123 31.16 16.09 0.93
CA GLY A 123 29.81 16.02 1.48
C GLY A 123 28.72 16.11 0.40
N GLU A 124 27.50 16.37 0.83
CA GLU A 124 26.33 16.44 -0.05
C GLU A 124 26.47 17.58 -1.06
N GLY A 125 26.40 17.25 -2.35
CA GLY A 125 26.44 18.20 -3.45
C GLY A 125 27.84 18.71 -3.83
N ASP A 126 28.88 18.34 -3.08
CA ASP A 126 30.27 18.65 -3.45
C ASP A 126 30.61 18.04 -4.81
N THR A 127 31.55 18.67 -5.52
CA THR A 127 31.94 18.21 -6.86
C THR A 127 33.45 18.04 -7.01
N LEU A 128 33.82 17.06 -7.82
CA LEU A 128 35.21 16.79 -8.21
C LEU A 128 35.32 16.81 -9.74
N PRO A 129 35.88 17.89 -10.33
CA PRO A 129 36.14 17.93 -11.76
C PRO A 129 37.37 17.09 -12.13
N LEU A 130 37.19 16.17 -13.06
CA LEU A 130 38.26 15.34 -13.63
C LEU A 130 38.74 15.86 -14.98
N GLY A 131 37.92 16.65 -15.67
CA GLY A 131 38.17 17.17 -17.01
C GLY A 131 36.85 17.41 -17.71
N ARG A 132 36.52 16.55 -18.69
CA ARG A 132 35.17 16.44 -19.27
C ARG A 132 34.16 15.99 -18.21
N HIS A 133 34.53 15.01 -17.39
CA HIS A 133 33.74 14.40 -16.33
C HIS A 133 33.78 15.23 -15.05
N VAL A 134 32.63 15.27 -14.38
CA VAL A 134 32.48 15.92 -13.08
C VAL A 134 31.66 14.98 -12.19
N LEU A 135 32.26 14.55 -11.09
CA LEU A 135 31.57 13.81 -10.05
C LEU A 135 30.85 14.78 -9.13
N GLN A 136 29.60 14.49 -8.79
CA GLN A 136 28.85 15.13 -7.72
C GLN A 136 28.56 14.11 -6.64
N PHE A 137 28.90 14.42 -5.39
CA PHE A 137 28.74 13.51 -4.27
C PHE A 137 27.36 13.62 -3.62
N ILE A 138 26.83 12.48 -3.21
CA ILE A 138 25.49 12.34 -2.61
C ILE A 138 25.67 11.52 -1.34
N THR A 139 25.36 12.10 -0.18
CA THR A 139 25.50 11.37 1.09
C THR A 139 24.36 10.38 1.26
N ALA A 140 24.67 9.14 1.64
CA ALA A 140 23.69 8.08 1.85
C ALA A 140 23.89 7.37 3.21
N PRO A 141 23.93 8.12 4.33
CA PRO A 141 24.22 7.54 5.63
C PRO A 141 23.18 6.49 6.02
N MET A 142 23.66 5.34 6.50
CA MET A 142 22.86 4.18 6.92
C MET A 142 22.07 3.50 5.78
N VAL A 143 22.37 3.82 4.52
CA VAL A 143 22.09 2.92 3.40
C VAL A 143 23.22 1.89 3.42
N HIS A 144 23.05 0.88 4.27
CA HIS A 144 24.08 -0.04 4.81
C HIS A 144 24.91 0.56 5.96
N TRP A 145 25.93 1.38 5.68
CA TRP A 145 26.85 1.91 6.71
C TRP A 145 26.76 3.44 6.89
N PRO A 146 27.17 4.00 8.05
CA PRO A 146 27.00 5.42 8.34
C PRO A 146 27.84 6.37 7.46
N GLU A 147 28.94 5.90 6.90
CA GLU A 147 29.87 6.71 6.11
C GLU A 147 29.56 6.79 4.61
N VAL A 148 28.63 5.95 4.14
CA VAL A 148 28.37 5.76 2.72
C VAL A 148 28.12 7.09 2.00
N VAL A 149 28.85 7.28 0.92
CA VAL A 149 28.68 8.37 -0.04
C VAL A 149 28.61 7.78 -1.44
N MET A 150 27.73 8.28 -2.28
CA MET A 150 27.61 7.92 -3.70
C MET A 150 28.18 9.04 -4.56
N SER A 151 28.50 8.75 -5.82
CA SER A 151 28.86 9.79 -6.78
C SER A 151 28.08 9.68 -8.08
N TYR A 152 27.60 10.81 -8.56
CA TYR A 152 26.93 10.96 -9.84
C TYR A 152 27.85 11.67 -10.83
N GLU A 153 28.23 10.99 -11.91
CA GLU A 153 29.01 11.54 -13.00
C GLU A 153 28.07 12.24 -14.00
N LYS A 154 28.25 13.56 -14.17
CA LYS A 154 27.31 14.42 -14.88
C LYS A 154 27.28 14.25 -16.40
N THR A 155 28.37 13.81 -17.00
CA THR A 155 28.54 13.82 -18.47
C THR A 155 27.84 12.64 -19.12
N ASP A 156 28.18 11.45 -18.66
CA ASP A 156 27.67 10.18 -19.14
C ASP A 156 26.47 9.72 -18.31
N LYS A 157 26.12 10.44 -17.23
CA LYS A 157 24.92 10.25 -16.41
C LYS A 157 24.94 8.93 -15.63
N VAL A 158 26.08 8.64 -15.01
CA VAL A 158 26.33 7.39 -14.30
C VAL A 158 26.28 7.63 -12.79
N LEU A 159 25.47 6.85 -12.08
CA LEU A 159 25.46 6.82 -10.62
C LEU A 159 26.33 5.65 -10.14
N PHE A 160 27.40 5.94 -9.40
CA PHE A 160 28.13 4.96 -8.60
C PHE A 160 27.44 4.87 -7.23
N SER A 161 26.72 3.77 -7.00
CA SER A 161 25.69 3.69 -5.95
C SER A 161 26.14 3.00 -4.67
N ALA A 162 27.45 2.79 -4.48
CA ALA A 162 27.95 1.91 -3.44
C ALA A 162 27.18 0.56 -3.48
N ASP A 163 26.74 0.05 -2.33
CA ASP A 163 25.99 -1.21 -2.25
C ASP A 163 24.54 -1.13 -2.72
N ALA A 164 23.98 0.09 -2.77
CA ALA A 164 22.62 0.24 -3.26
C ALA A 164 22.53 -0.23 -4.72
N PHE A 165 21.40 -0.85 -5.03
CA PHE A 165 21.09 -1.50 -6.31
C PHE A 165 21.95 -2.73 -6.64
N GLY A 166 22.68 -3.28 -5.66
CA GLY A 166 23.36 -4.55 -5.79
C GLY A 166 22.44 -5.78 -5.73
N LYS A 167 23.00 -6.94 -6.08
CA LYS A 167 22.42 -8.27 -5.85
C LYS A 167 23.51 -9.28 -5.50
N PHE A 168 23.14 -10.40 -4.86
CA PHE A 168 24.04 -11.55 -4.71
C PHE A 168 24.30 -12.23 -6.07
N GLY A 169 25.43 -12.94 -6.18
CA GLY A 169 25.85 -13.65 -7.39
C GLY A 169 27.05 -13.02 -8.11
N ALA A 170 27.87 -13.85 -8.74
CA ALA A 170 28.91 -13.41 -9.67
C ALA A 170 28.30 -12.88 -10.99
N LEU A 171 29.04 -12.03 -11.73
CA LEU A 171 28.53 -11.41 -12.97
C LEU A 171 28.29 -12.37 -14.14
N ASP A 172 28.92 -13.53 -14.11
CA ASP A 172 28.82 -14.59 -15.11
C ASP A 172 27.94 -15.76 -14.66
N ALA A 173 27.30 -15.65 -13.50
CA ALA A 173 26.20 -16.52 -13.11
C ALA A 173 24.98 -16.26 -14.00
N TYR A 174 24.31 -17.33 -14.44
CA TYR A 174 23.14 -17.25 -15.32
C TYR A 174 21.90 -17.01 -14.47
N ASP A 175 21.41 -15.78 -14.44
CA ASP A 175 20.13 -15.43 -13.81
C ASP A 175 19.48 -14.26 -14.55
N ASP A 176 18.33 -14.55 -15.18
CA ASP A 176 17.56 -13.59 -15.98
C ASP A 176 16.66 -12.69 -15.10
N ASP A 177 16.46 -13.00 -13.80
CA ASP A 177 15.61 -12.21 -12.90
C ASP A 177 16.42 -11.51 -11.79
N TRP A 178 16.83 -10.27 -12.08
CA TRP A 178 17.55 -9.42 -11.12
C TRP A 178 16.84 -9.30 -9.76
N ALA A 179 15.49 -9.26 -9.74
CA ALA A 179 14.76 -8.90 -8.53
C ALA A 179 14.82 -9.96 -7.43
N CYS A 180 15.07 -11.23 -7.76
CA CYS A 180 15.15 -12.29 -6.75
C CYS A 180 16.37 -12.08 -5.84
N GLU A 181 17.60 -12.22 -6.36
CA GLU A 181 18.78 -11.99 -5.53
C GLU A 181 18.93 -10.53 -5.08
N ALA A 182 18.36 -9.55 -5.79
CA ALA A 182 18.37 -8.16 -5.35
C ALA A 182 17.46 -7.91 -4.13
N ARG A 183 16.30 -8.58 -4.03
CA ARG A 183 15.45 -8.53 -2.82
C ARG A 183 16.20 -9.17 -1.65
N ARG A 184 16.74 -10.38 -1.84
CA ARG A 184 17.50 -11.10 -0.82
C ARG A 184 18.68 -10.27 -0.33
N TYR A 185 19.40 -9.63 -1.24
CA TYR A 185 20.45 -8.67 -0.94
C TYR A 185 19.90 -7.46 -0.17
N TYR A 186 18.86 -6.80 -0.67
CA TYR A 186 18.29 -5.60 -0.04
C TYR A 186 17.82 -5.87 1.40
N PHE A 187 17.03 -6.92 1.63
CA PHE A 187 16.53 -7.25 2.96
C PHE A 187 17.58 -7.88 3.86
N GLY A 188 18.60 -8.54 3.31
CA GLY A 188 19.77 -9.00 4.06
C GLY A 188 20.60 -7.84 4.60
N ILE A 189 20.85 -6.82 3.77
CA ILE A 189 21.87 -5.79 4.03
C ILE A 189 21.26 -4.48 4.55
N VAL A 190 20.25 -3.93 3.86
CA VAL A 190 19.75 -2.55 4.09
C VAL A 190 18.32 -2.50 4.65
N GLY A 191 17.56 -3.59 4.58
CA GLY A 191 16.10 -3.61 4.76
C GLY A 191 15.56 -2.95 6.05
N LYS A 192 16.39 -2.85 7.09
CA LYS A 192 16.07 -2.12 8.33
C LYS A 192 15.90 -0.60 8.15
N PHE A 193 16.64 0.00 7.23
CA PHE A 193 16.79 1.45 7.09
C PHE A 193 15.98 2.02 5.91
N GLY A 194 14.76 1.53 5.70
CA GLY A 194 13.91 1.95 4.58
C GLY A 194 13.68 3.46 4.52
N ASP A 195 13.60 4.16 5.66
CA ASP A 195 13.47 5.62 5.71
C ASP A 195 14.70 6.36 5.15
N LYS A 196 15.90 5.78 5.34
CA LYS A 196 17.16 6.30 4.79
C LYS A 196 17.25 6.08 3.30
N VAL A 197 16.80 4.92 2.82
CA VAL A 197 16.70 4.62 1.38
C VAL A 197 15.69 5.55 0.71
N GLN A 198 14.52 5.78 1.31
CA GLN A 198 13.53 6.75 0.81
C GLN A 198 14.10 8.17 0.70
N ALA A 199 14.88 8.61 1.70
CA ALA A 199 15.56 9.89 1.65
C ALA A 199 16.60 9.96 0.52
N LEU A 200 17.35 8.88 0.27
CA LEU A 200 18.27 8.75 -0.86
C LEU A 200 17.53 8.81 -2.20
N LEU A 201 16.46 8.02 -2.39
CA LEU A 201 15.68 8.01 -3.63
C LEU A 201 15.13 9.39 -3.96
N LYS A 202 14.69 10.15 -2.95
CA LYS A 202 14.25 11.55 -3.13
C LYS A 202 15.36 12.47 -3.64
N LYS A 203 16.61 12.27 -3.20
CA LYS A 203 17.78 13.01 -3.74
C LYS A 203 18.07 12.58 -5.17
N ALA A 204 18.07 11.28 -5.43
CA ALA A 204 18.34 10.70 -6.74
C ALA A 204 17.31 11.08 -7.81
N ALA A 205 16.05 11.30 -7.42
CA ALA A 205 14.98 11.74 -8.33
C ALA A 205 15.25 13.08 -9.04
N GLY A 206 16.15 13.92 -8.50
CA GLY A 206 16.59 15.17 -9.14
C GLY A 206 17.70 14.99 -10.18
N LEU A 207 18.21 13.76 -10.36
CA LEU A 207 19.32 13.45 -11.25
C LEU A 207 18.82 12.76 -12.53
N ASP A 208 19.42 13.10 -13.65
CA ASP A 208 19.12 12.48 -14.95
C ASP A 208 20.00 11.23 -15.11
N ILE A 209 19.67 10.14 -14.41
CA ILE A 209 20.48 8.92 -14.37
C ILE A 209 20.20 8.05 -15.60
N ARG A 210 21.25 7.52 -16.24
CA ARG A 210 21.17 6.57 -17.36
C ARG A 210 21.79 5.22 -17.06
N THR A 211 22.65 5.13 -16.06
CA THR A 211 23.33 3.90 -15.67
C THR A 211 23.58 3.92 -14.18
N ILE A 212 23.34 2.79 -13.51
CA ILE A 212 23.67 2.59 -12.10
C ILE A 212 24.77 1.53 -12.01
N CYS A 213 25.86 1.88 -11.32
CA CYS A 213 27.05 1.08 -11.13
C CYS A 213 27.17 0.73 -9.63
N PRO A 214 26.57 -0.38 -9.18
CA PRO A 214 26.66 -0.85 -7.80
C PRO A 214 28.00 -1.52 -7.51
N LEU A 215 28.31 -1.72 -6.23
CA LEU A 215 29.51 -2.43 -5.78
C LEU A 215 29.38 -3.96 -5.88
N HIS A 216 28.16 -4.48 -6.02
CA HIS A 216 27.87 -5.89 -6.28
C HIS A 216 26.84 -6.07 -7.40
N GLY A 217 26.89 -7.21 -8.07
CA GLY A 217 25.93 -7.54 -9.13
C GLY A 217 26.12 -6.71 -10.41
N PRO A 218 25.20 -6.84 -11.38
CA PRO A 218 25.37 -6.27 -12.71
C PRO A 218 25.24 -4.75 -12.72
N ILE A 219 25.81 -4.14 -13.76
CA ILE A 219 25.57 -2.72 -14.07
C ILE A 219 24.16 -2.59 -14.63
N LEU A 220 23.36 -1.73 -14.03
CA LEU A 220 21.96 -1.53 -14.42
C LEU A 220 21.88 -0.45 -15.49
N LYS A 221 21.38 -0.84 -16.65
CA LYS A 221 21.15 0.02 -17.81
C LYS A 221 19.80 -0.31 -18.39
N GLU A 222 19.14 0.70 -18.94
CA GLU A 222 17.80 0.56 -19.52
C GLU A 222 16.76 0.18 -18.44
N ASP A 223 15.49 0.49 -18.68
CA ASP A 223 14.40 0.25 -17.71
C ASP A 223 14.71 0.63 -16.24
N LEU A 224 15.35 1.79 -16.02
CA LEU A 224 15.69 2.22 -14.66
C LEU A 224 14.47 2.43 -13.76
N GLY A 225 13.30 2.65 -14.36
CA GLY A 225 12.02 2.72 -13.64
C GLY A 225 11.76 1.45 -12.85
N TYR A 226 11.95 0.27 -13.45
CA TYR A 226 11.78 -1.02 -12.79
C TYR A 226 12.61 -1.15 -11.50
N TYR A 227 13.92 -0.90 -11.56
CA TYR A 227 14.81 -1.02 -10.41
C TYR A 227 14.48 0.00 -9.30
N LEU A 228 14.17 1.24 -9.69
CA LEU A 228 13.83 2.32 -8.76
C LEU A 228 12.48 2.07 -8.08
N ASP A 229 11.50 1.56 -8.82
CA ASP A 229 10.17 1.23 -8.29
C ASP A 229 10.24 0.07 -7.28
N LEU A 230 11.08 -0.93 -7.54
CA LEU A 230 11.35 -2.01 -6.60
C LEU A 230 12.02 -1.49 -5.31
N TYR A 231 13.10 -0.71 -5.43
CA TYR A 231 13.74 -0.09 -4.27
C TYR A 231 12.78 0.81 -3.48
N ASN A 232 11.93 1.56 -4.17
CA ASN A 232 10.89 2.38 -3.54
C ASN A 232 9.87 1.52 -2.78
N THR A 233 9.42 0.42 -3.39
CA THR A 233 8.48 -0.54 -2.78
C THR A 233 9.09 -1.16 -1.52
N TRP A 234 10.31 -1.69 -1.61
CA TRP A 234 11.00 -2.34 -0.50
C TRP A 234 11.27 -1.39 0.66
N SER A 235 11.76 -0.18 0.36
CA SER A 235 12.07 0.83 1.38
C SER A 235 10.83 1.49 2.01
N ALA A 236 9.69 1.46 1.34
CA ALA A 236 8.39 1.85 1.90
C ALA A 236 7.73 0.71 2.71
N TYR A 237 8.33 -0.49 2.71
CA TYR A 237 7.80 -1.71 3.30
C TYR A 237 6.47 -2.16 2.67
N GLU A 238 6.22 -1.77 1.43
CA GLU A 238 5.04 -2.21 0.69
C GLU A 238 5.29 -3.62 0.12
N PRO A 239 4.25 -4.46 0.03
CA PRO A 239 4.37 -5.75 -0.63
C PRO A 239 4.42 -5.55 -2.15
N GLU A 240 5.27 -6.32 -2.82
CA GLU A 240 5.31 -6.37 -4.29
C GLU A 240 4.23 -7.27 -4.87
N THR A 241 3.93 -8.33 -4.14
CA THR A 241 3.05 -9.39 -4.57
C THR A 241 1.84 -9.43 -3.67
N ASP A 242 0.68 -9.21 -4.27
CA ASP A 242 -0.57 -9.54 -3.61
C ASP A 242 -0.74 -11.06 -3.60
N GLY A 243 -0.93 -11.65 -2.41
CA GLY A 243 -0.99 -13.09 -2.22
C GLY A 243 -0.67 -13.52 -0.79
N VAL A 244 -0.44 -14.83 -0.59
CA VAL A 244 -0.18 -15.43 0.73
C VAL A 244 1.10 -16.27 0.71
N ALA A 245 2.07 -15.96 1.57
CA ALA A 245 3.23 -16.81 1.82
C ALA A 245 3.06 -17.61 3.13
N ILE A 246 3.28 -18.92 3.09
CA ILE A 246 3.13 -19.82 4.24
C ILE A 246 4.52 -20.27 4.72
N PHE A 247 4.89 -19.87 5.94
CA PHE A 247 6.15 -20.28 6.56
C PHE A 247 5.85 -21.29 7.66
N TYR A 248 6.44 -22.47 7.58
CA TYR A 248 6.15 -23.52 8.56
C TYR A 248 7.40 -24.21 9.11
N THR A 249 7.22 -24.82 10.28
CA THR A 249 8.13 -25.84 10.82
C THR A 249 7.32 -27.05 11.28
N SER A 250 7.88 -28.26 11.13
CA SER A 250 7.15 -29.50 11.44
C SER A 250 8.09 -30.58 11.98
N VAL A 251 7.79 -31.09 13.18
CA VAL A 251 8.58 -32.16 13.82
C VAL A 251 8.07 -33.55 13.42
N TYR A 252 6.76 -33.76 13.47
CA TYR A 252 6.13 -35.08 13.22
C TYR A 252 5.25 -35.11 11.97
N GLY A 253 5.32 -34.09 11.10
CA GLY A 253 4.58 -34.05 9.84
C GLY A 253 3.22 -33.34 9.90
N HIS A 254 2.51 -33.32 11.03
CA HIS A 254 1.15 -32.76 11.09
C HIS A 254 1.04 -31.24 10.87
N THR A 255 2.05 -30.45 11.26
CA THR A 255 2.06 -29.01 10.95
C THR A 255 2.30 -28.77 9.45
N LYS A 256 3.19 -29.58 8.85
CA LYS A 256 3.41 -29.59 7.40
C LYS A 256 2.14 -29.96 6.64
N GLU A 257 1.45 -31.01 7.08
CA GLU A 257 0.17 -31.43 6.51
C GLU A 257 -0.86 -30.30 6.52
N ALA A 258 -0.93 -29.53 7.62
CA ALA A 258 -1.82 -28.37 7.72
C ALA A 258 -1.42 -27.22 6.78
N ALA A 259 -0.13 -26.91 6.69
CA ALA A 259 0.41 -25.89 5.79
C ALA A 259 0.13 -26.24 4.31
N GLU A 260 0.44 -27.47 3.90
CA GLU A 260 0.18 -27.97 2.55
C GLU A 260 -1.32 -28.02 2.22
N LYS A 261 -2.17 -28.35 3.21
CA LYS A 261 -3.63 -28.36 3.05
C LYS A 261 -4.23 -26.97 2.93
N LEU A 262 -3.60 -25.94 3.50
CA LEU A 262 -4.04 -24.56 3.36
C LEU A 262 -3.88 -24.04 1.92
N VAL A 263 -2.85 -24.48 1.20
CA VAL A 263 -2.59 -24.06 -0.20
C VAL A 263 -3.80 -24.26 -1.12
N PRO A 264 -4.40 -25.46 -1.28
CA PRO A 264 -5.57 -25.63 -2.15
C PRO A 264 -6.81 -24.88 -1.63
N LEU A 265 -6.94 -24.65 -0.32
CA LEU A 265 -8.03 -23.85 0.24
C LEU A 265 -7.91 -22.38 -0.15
N LEU A 266 -6.71 -21.80 -0.06
CA LEU A 266 -6.44 -20.43 -0.52
C LEU A 266 -6.70 -20.28 -2.03
N LYS A 267 -6.30 -21.26 -2.84
CA LYS A 267 -6.60 -21.27 -4.29
C LYS A 267 -8.10 -21.28 -4.56
N ALA A 268 -8.86 -22.09 -3.85
CA ALA A 268 -10.31 -22.18 -4.00
C ALA A 268 -11.04 -20.88 -3.57
N GLU A 269 -10.44 -20.13 -2.65
CA GLU A 269 -10.97 -18.83 -2.20
C GLU A 269 -10.44 -17.65 -3.05
N GLY A 270 -9.67 -17.91 -4.12
CA GLY A 270 -9.28 -16.92 -5.12
C GLY A 270 -7.92 -16.25 -4.91
N CYS A 271 -7.06 -16.78 -4.03
CA CYS A 271 -5.73 -16.24 -3.81
C CYS A 271 -4.89 -16.25 -5.11
N PRO A 272 -4.38 -15.08 -5.57
CA PRO A 272 -3.72 -14.96 -6.87
C PRO A 272 -2.32 -15.60 -6.92
N LYS A 273 -1.56 -15.53 -5.82
CA LYS A 273 -0.23 -16.13 -5.68
C LYS A 273 -0.04 -16.70 -4.29
N ILE A 274 0.59 -17.87 -4.23
CA ILE A 274 0.85 -18.58 -2.97
C ILE A 274 2.28 -19.11 -2.98
N ALA A 275 3.04 -18.80 -1.93
CA ALA A 275 4.33 -19.40 -1.63
C ALA A 275 4.24 -20.27 -0.36
N ILE A 276 5.10 -21.27 -0.25
CA ILE A 276 5.20 -22.12 0.94
C ILE A 276 6.67 -22.48 1.17
N THR A 277 7.13 -22.33 2.41
CA THR A 277 8.54 -22.49 2.81
C THR A 277 8.64 -23.28 4.11
N ASP A 278 9.50 -24.29 4.12
CA ASP A 278 9.90 -25.06 5.29
C ASP A 278 11.12 -24.41 5.94
N LEU A 279 10.90 -23.62 7.00
CA LEU A 279 11.95 -22.82 7.65
C LEU A 279 13.10 -23.67 8.24
N ALA A 280 12.91 -24.99 8.39
CA ALA A 280 13.94 -25.88 8.90
C ALA A 280 14.80 -26.53 7.79
N ARG A 281 14.48 -26.28 6.52
CA ARG A 281 15.08 -26.95 5.35
C ARG A 281 15.50 -25.98 4.25
N ASP A 282 14.71 -24.94 4.03
CA ASP A 282 14.93 -23.95 2.98
C ASP A 282 15.82 -22.80 3.49
N ASP A 283 16.33 -21.98 2.56
CA ASP A 283 17.18 -20.83 2.89
C ASP A 283 16.40 -19.78 3.70
N MET A 284 16.93 -19.40 4.87
CA MET A 284 16.26 -18.46 5.77
C MET A 284 16.19 -17.05 5.18
N ALA A 285 17.22 -16.62 4.44
CA ALA A 285 17.24 -15.30 3.82
C ALA A 285 16.24 -15.23 2.65
N GLU A 286 16.06 -16.33 1.90
CA GLU A 286 14.95 -16.47 0.93
C GLU A 286 13.58 -16.41 1.63
N ALA A 287 13.41 -17.09 2.76
CA ALA A 287 12.16 -17.02 3.52
C ALA A 287 11.87 -15.58 3.98
N VAL A 288 12.89 -14.85 4.44
CA VAL A 288 12.76 -13.46 4.88
C VAL A 288 12.39 -12.55 3.71
N GLU A 289 13.03 -12.67 2.54
CA GLU A 289 12.65 -11.84 1.40
C GLU A 289 11.21 -12.10 0.93
N ASP A 290 10.76 -13.36 0.92
CA ASP A 290 9.39 -13.70 0.53
C ASP A 290 8.38 -13.12 1.54
N ALA A 291 8.73 -13.05 2.83
CA ALA A 291 7.87 -12.40 3.82
C ALA A 291 7.64 -10.92 3.49
N PHE A 292 8.69 -10.20 3.07
CA PHE A 292 8.56 -8.82 2.61
C PHE A 292 7.90 -8.71 1.23
N ARG A 293 7.99 -9.73 0.38
CA ARG A 293 7.38 -9.73 -0.95
C ARG A 293 5.85 -9.80 -0.91
N TYR A 294 5.28 -10.63 -0.04
CA TYR A 294 3.84 -10.91 -0.03
C TYR A 294 3.04 -9.99 0.90
N SER A 295 1.81 -9.62 0.53
CA SER A 295 0.91 -8.80 1.35
C SER A 295 0.41 -9.49 2.62
N LYS A 296 0.33 -10.83 2.59
CA LYS A 296 -0.14 -11.66 3.70
C LYS A 296 0.80 -12.84 3.94
N ILE A 297 0.97 -13.21 5.20
CA ILE A 297 1.76 -14.38 5.59
C ILE A 297 0.99 -15.30 6.54
N VAL A 298 1.35 -16.57 6.56
CA VAL A 298 0.87 -17.54 7.55
C VAL A 298 2.06 -18.16 8.26
N LEU A 299 2.08 -18.08 9.58
CA LEU A 299 3.11 -18.68 10.42
C LEU A 299 2.57 -19.96 11.07
N ALA A 300 3.19 -21.10 10.75
CA ALA A 300 2.77 -22.41 11.22
C ALA A 300 3.88 -23.13 11.99
N THR A 301 3.72 -23.35 13.29
CA THR A 301 4.75 -24.01 14.11
C THR A 301 4.18 -24.86 15.22
N THR A 302 4.99 -25.79 15.72
CA THR A 302 4.70 -26.49 16.97
C THR A 302 5.13 -25.66 18.19
N THR A 303 4.45 -25.89 19.31
CA THR A 303 4.95 -25.54 20.65
C THR A 303 6.13 -26.46 20.96
N TYR A 304 7.27 -25.90 21.34
CA TYR A 304 8.52 -26.63 21.56
C TYR A 304 9.20 -26.12 22.83
N ASN A 305 9.42 -27.01 23.81
CA ASN A 305 10.02 -26.67 25.12
C ASN A 305 9.35 -25.47 25.85
N GLY A 306 8.03 -25.31 25.69
CA GLY A 306 7.28 -24.16 26.22
C GLY A 306 7.42 -22.86 25.41
N GLY A 307 8.27 -22.89 24.37
CA GLY A 307 8.44 -21.86 23.34
C GLY A 307 7.80 -22.23 22.01
N ILE A 308 8.36 -21.69 20.93
CA ILE A 308 8.12 -22.12 19.54
C ILE A 308 9.36 -22.82 18.99
N PHE A 309 9.24 -23.45 17.82
CA PHE A 309 10.37 -24.16 17.21
C PHE A 309 11.50 -23.18 16.85
N PRO A 310 12.79 -23.54 17.05
CA PRO A 310 13.91 -22.60 16.91
C PRO A 310 13.95 -21.85 15.58
N PHE A 311 13.74 -22.53 14.46
CA PHE A 311 13.75 -21.89 13.14
C PHE A 311 12.62 -20.87 12.94
N MET A 312 11.43 -21.10 13.52
CA MET A 312 10.35 -20.10 13.51
C MET A 312 10.70 -18.92 14.42
N GLN A 313 11.37 -19.17 15.54
CA GLN A 313 11.84 -18.10 16.42
C GLN A 313 12.84 -17.19 15.69
N THR A 314 13.88 -17.78 15.09
CA THR A 314 14.89 -17.04 14.32
C THR A 314 14.25 -16.25 13.18
N PHE A 315 13.35 -16.86 12.41
CA PHE A 315 12.63 -16.18 11.34
C PHE A 315 11.90 -14.91 11.83
N ILE A 316 11.12 -15.01 12.92
CA ILE A 316 10.41 -13.85 13.46
C ILE A 316 11.38 -12.78 14.00
N GLU A 317 12.49 -13.19 14.61
CA GLU A 317 13.53 -12.28 15.09
C GLU A 317 14.17 -11.50 13.93
N GLU A 318 14.47 -12.17 12.80
CA GLU A 318 15.02 -11.54 11.59
C GLU A 318 14.04 -10.54 10.95
N LEU A 319 12.74 -10.86 10.90
CA LEU A 319 11.70 -9.92 10.45
C LEU A 319 11.64 -8.68 11.35
N LYS A 320 11.65 -8.88 12.67
CA LYS A 320 11.57 -7.79 13.65
C LYS A 320 12.80 -6.89 13.58
N GLU A 321 13.98 -7.47 13.46
CA GLU A 321 15.24 -6.72 13.30
C GLU A 321 15.17 -5.76 12.10
N ARG A 322 14.47 -6.16 11.04
CA ARG A 322 14.31 -5.45 9.76
C ARG A 322 13.06 -4.57 9.68
N ASN A 323 12.44 -4.24 10.81
CA ASN A 323 11.24 -3.38 10.87
C ASN A 323 10.06 -3.90 10.02
N TYR A 324 9.83 -5.21 10.03
CA TYR A 324 8.69 -5.82 9.33
C TYR A 324 7.34 -5.20 9.73
N GLN A 325 6.55 -4.81 8.75
CA GLN A 325 5.34 -3.97 8.92
C GLN A 325 4.39 -4.09 7.72
N LYS A 326 3.15 -3.58 7.87
CA LYS A 326 2.12 -3.49 6.80
C LYS A 326 1.71 -4.84 6.21
N ARG A 327 1.45 -5.83 7.06
CA ARG A 327 1.15 -7.21 6.64
C ARG A 327 0.01 -7.79 7.45
N THR A 328 -0.75 -8.67 6.80
CA THR A 328 -1.75 -9.50 7.47
C THR A 328 -1.17 -10.86 7.80
N ILE A 329 -1.33 -11.32 9.04
CA ILE A 329 -0.67 -12.52 9.56
C ILE A 329 -1.72 -13.53 10.05
N GLY A 330 -1.75 -14.71 9.45
CA GLY A 330 -2.46 -15.89 9.96
C GLY A 330 -1.56 -16.77 10.83
N LEU A 331 -2.10 -17.40 11.87
CA LEU A 331 -1.33 -18.29 12.75
C LEU A 331 -1.91 -19.71 12.76
N ILE A 332 -1.02 -20.69 12.67
CA ILE A 332 -1.31 -22.11 12.88
C ILE A 332 -0.41 -22.61 14.00
N GLU A 333 -1.00 -23.07 15.10
CA GLU A 333 -0.29 -23.71 16.20
C GLU A 333 -0.54 -25.21 16.25
N ASN A 334 0.51 -25.96 16.61
CA ASN A 334 0.40 -27.38 16.97
C ASN A 334 0.99 -27.65 18.36
N GLY A 335 0.40 -28.58 19.11
CA GLY A 335 0.95 -29.08 20.37
C GLY A 335 0.09 -30.19 20.97
N SER A 336 0.69 -31.11 21.72
CA SER A 336 -0.02 -32.33 22.14
C SER A 336 -0.89 -32.18 23.40
N TRP A 337 -0.56 -31.28 24.33
CA TRP A 337 -1.30 -31.12 25.61
C TRP A 337 -1.46 -29.68 26.08
N ALA A 338 -0.60 -28.75 25.62
CA ALA A 338 -0.66 -27.34 25.99
C ALA A 338 -0.06 -26.46 24.88
N PRO A 339 -0.69 -26.36 23.69
CA PRO A 339 -0.18 -25.49 22.63
C PRO A 339 -0.23 -24.03 23.08
N GLN A 340 0.89 -23.32 22.87
CA GLN A 340 1.04 -21.89 23.14
C GLN A 340 1.71 -21.14 21.98
N ALA A 341 2.04 -21.84 20.90
CA ALA A 341 2.79 -21.28 19.78
C ALA A 341 2.14 -20.05 19.15
N ALA A 342 0.81 -20.04 18.95
CA ALA A 342 0.14 -18.89 18.35
C ALA A 342 0.27 -17.64 19.25
N LYS A 343 0.11 -17.80 20.56
CA LYS A 343 0.31 -16.73 21.54
C LYS A 343 1.74 -16.19 21.50
N ILE A 344 2.73 -17.09 21.45
CA ILE A 344 4.15 -16.70 21.46
C ILE A 344 4.52 -15.97 20.18
N MET A 345 4.14 -16.49 19.00
CA MET A 345 4.37 -15.80 17.71
C MET A 345 3.73 -14.42 17.68
N LYS A 346 2.48 -14.30 18.16
CA LYS A 346 1.78 -13.02 18.26
C LYS A 346 2.56 -12.04 19.14
N ASN A 347 2.96 -12.45 20.34
CA ASN A 347 3.73 -11.61 21.27
C ASN A 347 5.09 -11.17 20.70
N MET A 348 5.77 -12.02 19.92
CA MET A 348 7.05 -11.65 19.31
C MET A 348 6.91 -10.54 18.27
N LEU A 349 5.78 -10.50 17.56
CA LEU A 349 5.43 -9.53 16.52
C LEU A 349 4.63 -8.33 17.06
N GLU A 350 4.27 -8.32 18.35
CA GLU A 350 3.67 -7.15 18.99
C GLU A 350 4.59 -5.93 18.89
N GLY A 351 4.00 -4.77 18.60
CA GLY A 351 4.73 -3.51 18.37
C GLY A 351 5.22 -3.34 16.92
N GLY A 352 5.06 -4.34 16.05
CA GLY A 352 5.23 -4.17 14.61
C GLY A 352 4.22 -3.18 14.05
N LYS A 353 4.66 -2.29 13.17
CA LYS A 353 3.82 -1.22 12.62
C LYS A 353 2.84 -1.80 11.59
N ASP A 354 1.59 -1.36 11.64
CA ASP A 354 0.55 -1.73 10.66
C ASP A 354 0.43 -3.25 10.41
N LEU A 355 0.71 -4.07 11.44
CA LEU A 355 0.49 -5.51 11.39
C LEU A 355 -0.93 -5.84 11.82
N THR A 356 -1.62 -6.63 11.01
CA THR A 356 -2.96 -7.13 11.30
C THR A 356 -2.91 -8.63 11.51
N PHE A 357 -3.56 -9.15 12.56
CA PHE A 357 -3.63 -10.59 12.80
C PHE A 357 -5.01 -11.11 12.41
N ALA A 358 -5.03 -12.25 11.71
CA ALA A 358 -6.26 -12.94 11.40
C ALA A 358 -6.98 -13.40 12.69
N GLU A 359 -8.31 -13.36 12.67
CA GLU A 359 -9.17 -13.82 13.76
C GLU A 359 -9.25 -15.36 13.78
N ASN A 360 -9.31 -16.00 12.61
CA ASN A 360 -9.47 -17.44 12.45
C ASN A 360 -8.15 -18.22 12.59
N ASN A 361 -7.47 -18.08 13.73
CA ASN A 361 -6.26 -18.86 14.00
C ASN A 361 -6.55 -20.36 14.12
N VAL A 362 -5.63 -21.20 13.62
CA VAL A 362 -5.81 -22.66 13.57
C VAL A 362 -5.05 -23.32 14.73
N ARG A 363 -5.76 -24.14 15.51
CA ARG A 363 -5.18 -24.94 16.58
C ARG A 363 -5.24 -26.42 16.25
N ILE A 364 -4.09 -27.08 16.32
CA ILE A 364 -3.90 -28.52 16.11
C ILE A 364 -3.46 -29.16 17.43
N LEU A 365 -4.13 -30.26 17.81
CA LEU A 365 -3.77 -31.07 18.96
C LEU A 365 -3.19 -32.41 18.51
N GLY A 366 -1.87 -32.41 18.25
CA GLY A 366 -1.16 -33.57 17.69
C GLY A 366 -1.36 -33.69 16.18
N ALA A 367 -2.56 -34.09 15.75
CA ALA A 367 -2.91 -34.33 14.34
C ALA A 367 -4.15 -33.50 13.90
N LEU A 368 -4.31 -33.34 12.58
CA LEU A 368 -5.50 -32.72 12.01
C LEU A 368 -6.77 -33.54 12.33
N ASN A 369 -7.88 -32.83 12.47
CA ASN A 369 -9.21 -33.35 12.74
C ASN A 369 -10.27 -32.42 12.12
N ASP A 370 -11.55 -32.75 12.26
CA ASP A 370 -12.64 -31.97 11.63
C ASP A 370 -12.65 -30.50 12.08
N ALA A 371 -12.39 -30.22 13.35
CA ALA A 371 -12.36 -28.86 13.88
C ALA A 371 -11.20 -28.03 13.30
N SER A 372 -10.00 -28.58 13.26
CA SER A 372 -8.83 -27.91 12.66
C SER A 372 -8.96 -27.76 11.14
N ASN A 373 -9.59 -28.73 10.46
CA ASN A 373 -9.93 -28.62 9.04
C ASN A 373 -10.93 -27.48 8.77
N ALA A 374 -11.95 -27.33 9.61
CA ALA A 374 -12.89 -26.21 9.52
C ALA A 374 -12.20 -24.87 9.78
N ALA A 375 -11.30 -24.81 10.77
CA ALA A 375 -10.51 -23.62 11.05
C ALA A 375 -9.57 -23.23 9.89
N LEU A 376 -8.91 -24.20 9.24
CA LEU A 376 -8.11 -23.94 8.02
C LEU A 376 -8.94 -23.29 6.91
N LYS A 377 -10.19 -23.76 6.72
CA LYS A 377 -11.12 -23.16 5.76
C LYS A 377 -11.50 -21.73 6.16
N GLY A 378 -11.79 -21.49 7.43
CA GLY A 378 -12.08 -20.15 7.95
C GLY A 378 -10.91 -19.19 7.76
N LEU A 379 -9.69 -19.63 8.04
CA LEU A 379 -8.47 -18.85 7.80
C LEU A 379 -8.29 -18.52 6.32
N ALA A 380 -8.48 -19.49 5.42
CA ALA A 380 -8.38 -19.24 3.99
C ALA A 380 -9.40 -18.21 3.50
N GLN A 381 -10.64 -18.31 3.98
CA GLN A 381 -11.73 -17.38 3.66
C GLN A 381 -11.42 -15.96 4.12
N GLU A 382 -10.89 -15.81 5.32
CA GLU A 382 -10.52 -14.51 5.88
C GLU A 382 -9.37 -13.86 5.09
N LEU A 383 -8.29 -14.62 4.84
CA LEU A 383 -7.12 -14.12 4.10
C LEU A 383 -7.45 -13.79 2.64
N CYS A 384 -8.50 -14.38 2.07
CA CYS A 384 -8.93 -14.17 0.69
C CYS A 384 -10.23 -13.35 0.57
N ALA A 385 -10.70 -12.71 1.65
CA ALA A 385 -12.00 -12.03 1.66
C ALA A 385 -12.13 -10.89 0.63
N GLU A 386 -11.00 -10.32 0.21
CA GLU A 386 -10.93 -9.26 -0.81
C GLU A 386 -10.77 -9.78 -2.24
N TYR A 387 -10.52 -11.09 -2.42
CA TYR A 387 -10.34 -11.70 -3.73
C TYR A 387 -11.66 -12.22 -4.31
N GLU A 388 -11.79 -12.14 -5.64
CA GLU A 388 -12.91 -12.78 -6.33
C GLU A 388 -12.70 -14.30 -6.32
N LYS A 389 -13.74 -15.05 -5.91
CA LYS A 389 -13.68 -16.51 -5.92
C LYS A 389 -13.78 -17.04 -7.35
N PRO A 390 -12.78 -17.79 -7.85
CA PRO A 390 -12.87 -18.43 -9.15
C PRO A 390 -13.96 -19.51 -9.13
N GLY A 391 -14.90 -19.44 -10.08
CA GLY A 391 -15.95 -20.45 -10.22
C GLY A 391 -17.24 -20.20 -9.44
N ALA A 392 -17.55 -18.95 -9.06
CA ALA A 392 -18.93 -18.55 -8.80
C ALA A 392 -19.73 -18.63 -10.13
N GLU A 393 -20.13 -19.85 -10.51
CA GLU A 393 -20.89 -20.15 -11.73
C GLU A 393 -22.23 -19.40 -11.77
N GLU A 394 -22.53 -18.90 -12.98
CA GLU A 394 -23.70 -18.13 -13.42
C GLU A 394 -24.03 -16.86 -12.63
N LEU A 395 -23.55 -15.72 -13.16
CA LEU A 395 -24.10 -14.41 -12.89
C LEU A 395 -25.64 -14.48 -12.90
N ALA A 396 -26.27 -14.31 -11.73
CA ALA A 396 -27.49 -13.54 -11.69
C ALA A 396 -27.14 -12.23 -12.42
N LYS A 397 -27.63 -12.06 -13.66
CA LYS A 397 -27.19 -10.99 -14.57
C LYS A 397 -27.28 -9.58 -13.95
N GLN A 398 -27.97 -9.45 -12.82
CA GLN A 398 -28.04 -8.25 -11.98
C GLN A 398 -28.07 -8.67 -10.50
N ASP A 399 -27.00 -8.41 -9.74
CA ASP A 399 -27.09 -8.32 -8.28
C ASP A 399 -27.75 -6.97 -7.94
N PRO A 400 -28.99 -6.94 -7.42
CA PRO A 400 -29.65 -5.69 -7.05
C PRO A 400 -28.86 -4.90 -5.99
N LYS A 401 -27.95 -5.55 -5.24
CA LYS A 401 -27.08 -4.86 -4.28
C LYS A 401 -26.00 -4.00 -4.94
N ALA A 402 -25.61 -4.32 -6.17
CA ALA A 402 -24.65 -3.51 -6.92
C ALA A 402 -25.16 -2.08 -7.15
N MET A 403 -26.47 -1.92 -7.36
CA MET A 403 -27.11 -0.60 -7.52
C MET A 403 -27.01 0.27 -6.26
N PHE A 404 -26.91 -0.34 -5.07
CA PHE A 404 -26.70 0.38 -3.80
C PHE A 404 -25.23 0.78 -3.57
N LYS A 405 -24.30 0.36 -4.42
CA LYS A 405 -22.88 0.79 -4.37
C LYS A 405 -22.59 2.05 -5.17
N ILE A 406 -23.51 2.47 -6.04
CA ILE A 406 -23.44 3.76 -6.72
C ILE A 406 -23.59 4.88 -5.67
N GLY A 407 -22.70 5.87 -5.69
CA GLY A 407 -22.74 6.99 -4.77
C GLY A 407 -23.90 7.95 -5.09
N TYR A 408 -24.72 8.26 -4.07
CA TYR A 408 -25.81 9.23 -4.17
C TYR A 408 -25.70 10.25 -3.04
N GLY A 409 -25.84 11.54 -3.37
CA GLY A 409 -26.14 12.58 -2.37
C GLY A 409 -27.63 12.58 -2.02
N LEU A 410 -28.00 13.24 -0.92
CA LEU A 410 -29.39 13.52 -0.56
C LEU A 410 -29.68 15.02 -0.65
N TYR A 411 -30.81 15.34 -1.25
CA TYR A 411 -31.17 16.72 -1.59
C TYR A 411 -32.65 16.97 -1.29
N VAL A 412 -32.99 18.21 -0.96
CA VAL A 412 -34.38 18.69 -0.99
C VAL A 412 -34.57 19.51 -2.26
N VAL A 413 -35.48 19.09 -3.13
CA VAL A 413 -35.96 19.92 -4.23
C VAL A 413 -37.04 20.84 -3.70
N THR A 414 -36.94 22.15 -3.97
CA THR A 414 -38.01 23.12 -3.69
C THR A 414 -38.52 23.76 -4.99
N THR A 415 -39.82 24.02 -5.04
CA THR A 415 -40.53 24.59 -6.20
C THR A 415 -41.83 25.25 -5.75
N ASN A 416 -42.54 25.93 -6.64
CA ASN A 416 -43.76 26.68 -6.33
C ASN A 416 -44.77 26.55 -7.48
N ASP A 417 -46.03 26.23 -7.19
CA ASP A 417 -47.07 26.01 -8.21
C ASP A 417 -47.78 27.31 -8.68
N GLY A 418 -47.24 28.46 -8.29
CA GLY A 418 -47.83 29.79 -8.46
C GLY A 418 -48.72 30.22 -7.30
N LYS A 419 -49.05 29.32 -6.36
CA LYS A 419 -49.89 29.61 -5.18
C LYS A 419 -49.23 29.21 -3.87
N LYS A 420 -48.53 28.08 -3.83
CA LYS A 420 -47.87 27.54 -2.64
C LYS A 420 -46.51 26.94 -2.96
N ASP A 421 -45.59 27.09 -2.01
CA ASP A 421 -44.28 26.45 -2.07
C ASP A 421 -44.41 24.94 -1.73
N ASN A 422 -43.56 24.13 -2.33
CA ASN A 422 -43.52 22.70 -2.11
C ASN A 422 -42.09 22.15 -2.26
N GLY A 423 -41.86 20.96 -1.72
CA GLY A 423 -40.58 20.27 -1.89
C GLY A 423 -40.62 18.78 -1.59
N CYS A 424 -39.60 18.07 -2.06
CA CYS A 424 -39.42 16.64 -1.77
C CYS A 424 -37.94 16.26 -1.66
N ILE A 425 -37.68 15.13 -0.98
CA ILE A 425 -36.35 14.51 -0.98
C ILE A 425 -36.09 13.82 -2.33
N VAL A 426 -34.90 13.99 -2.87
CA VAL A 426 -34.38 13.25 -4.02
C VAL A 426 -32.95 12.80 -3.73
N ASN A 427 -32.54 11.69 -4.36
CA ASN A 427 -31.17 11.16 -4.27
C ASN A 427 -30.49 11.04 -5.65
N THR A 428 -31.25 11.13 -6.74
CA THR A 428 -30.75 11.01 -8.10
C THR A 428 -30.49 12.39 -8.70
N VAL A 429 -29.29 12.91 -8.41
CA VAL A 429 -28.78 14.17 -8.95
C VAL A 429 -27.34 13.98 -9.42
N VAL A 430 -27.01 14.50 -10.60
CA VAL A 430 -25.66 14.49 -11.15
C VAL A 430 -25.38 15.76 -11.95
N GLN A 431 -24.18 16.31 -11.85
CA GLN A 431 -23.73 17.36 -12.77
C GLN A 431 -23.37 16.71 -14.10
N LEU A 432 -23.99 17.18 -15.19
CA LEU A 432 -23.77 16.62 -16.52
C LEU A 432 -22.58 17.28 -17.23
N THR A 433 -22.48 18.60 -17.15
CA THR A 433 -21.44 19.39 -17.81
C THR A 433 -21.10 20.60 -16.95
N SER A 434 -19.83 21.03 -16.99
CA SER A 434 -19.40 22.28 -16.35
C SER A 434 -19.50 23.50 -17.29
N THR A 435 -19.47 23.29 -18.62
CA THR A 435 -19.61 24.34 -19.63
C THR A 435 -20.40 23.84 -20.85
N PRO A 436 -21.66 24.30 -21.06
CA PRO A 436 -22.47 25.09 -20.12
C PRO A 436 -22.75 24.28 -18.83
N ASN A 437 -22.91 24.96 -17.70
CA ASN A 437 -23.15 24.27 -16.42
C ASN A 437 -24.56 23.67 -16.37
N ARG A 438 -24.66 22.34 -16.34
CA ARG A 438 -25.93 21.60 -16.36
C ARG A 438 -26.00 20.53 -15.29
N VAL A 439 -27.19 20.37 -14.72
CA VAL A 439 -27.50 19.38 -13.68
C VAL A 439 -28.72 18.56 -14.10
N ALA A 440 -28.64 17.25 -13.92
CA ALA A 440 -29.77 16.33 -14.03
C ALA A 440 -30.39 16.09 -12.66
N VAL A 441 -31.72 16.18 -12.57
CA VAL A 441 -32.49 15.85 -11.38
C VAL A 441 -33.61 14.88 -11.78
N CYS A 442 -33.60 13.67 -11.21
CA CYS A 442 -34.71 12.72 -11.40
C CYS A 442 -35.68 12.79 -10.22
N ILE A 443 -36.97 12.94 -10.52
CA ILE A 443 -38.03 13.05 -9.50
C ILE A 443 -39.08 11.97 -9.76
N ASN A 444 -39.48 11.25 -8.72
CA ASN A 444 -40.56 10.26 -8.83
C ASN A 444 -41.88 10.95 -9.17
N LYS A 445 -42.61 10.45 -10.18
CA LYS A 445 -43.87 11.03 -10.67
C LYS A 445 -44.99 11.05 -9.64
N GLN A 446 -44.93 10.20 -8.62
CA GLN A 446 -45.90 10.22 -7.52
C GLN A 446 -45.72 11.45 -6.63
N ASN A 447 -44.53 12.06 -6.59
CA ASN A 447 -44.30 13.29 -5.82
C ASN A 447 -44.99 14.47 -6.49
N TYR A 448 -45.64 15.31 -5.68
CA TYR A 448 -46.29 16.53 -6.19
C TYR A 448 -45.29 17.47 -6.85
N THR A 449 -44.08 17.52 -6.29
CA THR A 449 -42.95 18.30 -6.79
C THR A 449 -42.66 18.02 -8.26
N HIS A 450 -42.78 16.75 -8.72
CA HIS A 450 -42.58 16.41 -10.12
C HIS A 450 -43.50 17.23 -11.03
N HIS A 451 -44.80 17.22 -10.77
CA HIS A 451 -45.77 17.92 -11.61
C HIS A 451 -45.59 19.44 -11.59
N ILE A 452 -45.20 20.01 -10.44
CA ILE A 452 -44.94 21.44 -10.36
C ILE A 452 -43.71 21.80 -11.20
N VAL A 453 -42.62 21.03 -11.10
CA VAL A 453 -41.42 21.27 -11.89
C VAL A 453 -41.69 21.10 -13.38
N GLU A 454 -42.46 20.08 -13.76
CA GLU A 454 -42.91 19.88 -15.15
C GLU A 454 -43.75 21.04 -15.67
N GLN A 455 -44.63 21.61 -14.84
CA GLN A 455 -45.48 22.75 -15.22
C GLN A 455 -44.73 24.08 -15.27
N THR A 456 -43.82 24.34 -14.33
CA THR A 456 -43.22 25.66 -14.11
C THR A 456 -41.83 25.80 -14.72
N GLY A 457 -41.14 24.69 -14.95
CA GLY A 457 -39.79 24.67 -15.47
C GLY A 457 -38.74 25.26 -14.52
N ILE A 458 -39.06 25.48 -13.24
CA ILE A 458 -38.11 26.01 -12.25
C ILE A 458 -38.10 25.17 -10.98
N LEU A 459 -36.89 24.99 -10.43
CA LEU A 459 -36.67 24.31 -9.17
C LEU A 459 -35.40 24.84 -8.50
N ASN A 460 -35.33 24.63 -7.18
CA ASN A 460 -34.10 24.75 -6.42
C ASN A 460 -33.67 23.37 -5.95
N LEU A 461 -32.36 23.17 -5.89
CA LEU A 461 -31.74 22.00 -5.29
C LEU A 461 -31.01 22.43 -4.02
N ASN A 462 -31.42 21.87 -2.88
CA ASN A 462 -30.81 22.12 -1.58
C ASN A 462 -29.98 20.89 -1.20
N VAL A 463 -28.65 21.04 -1.12
CA VAL A 463 -27.71 19.95 -0.82
C VAL A 463 -27.65 19.72 0.68
N LEU A 464 -28.24 18.63 1.16
CA LEU A 464 -28.32 18.35 2.60
C LEU A 464 -26.93 18.07 3.16
N SER A 465 -26.64 18.59 4.36
CA SER A 465 -25.43 18.25 5.11
C SER A 465 -25.68 17.06 6.03
N VAL A 466 -24.61 16.42 6.50
CA VAL A 466 -24.67 15.32 7.50
C VAL A 466 -25.31 15.72 8.83
N GLU A 467 -25.52 17.01 9.06
CA GLU A 467 -26.21 17.57 10.23
C GLU A 467 -27.75 17.49 10.12
N ALA A 468 -28.29 17.14 8.95
CA ALA A 468 -29.73 17.04 8.73
C ALA A 468 -30.36 15.94 9.61
N PRO A 469 -31.25 16.29 10.56
CA PRO A 469 -31.91 15.30 11.41
C PRO A 469 -32.95 14.50 10.62
N PHE A 470 -33.36 13.35 11.17
CA PHE A 470 -34.38 12.50 10.55
C PHE A 470 -35.70 13.24 10.27
N SER A 471 -36.04 14.27 11.07
CA SER A 471 -37.24 15.09 10.89
C SER A 471 -37.29 15.81 9.54
N VAL A 472 -36.15 16.17 8.95
CA VAL A 472 -36.09 16.75 7.59
C VAL A 472 -36.61 15.74 6.55
N PHE A 473 -36.22 14.47 6.69
CA PHE A 473 -36.69 13.40 5.81
C PHE A 473 -38.15 13.04 6.06
N GLN A 474 -38.63 13.15 7.31
CA GLN A 474 -40.05 12.98 7.60
C GLN A 474 -40.89 14.05 6.92
N GLU A 475 -40.47 15.30 7.02
CA GLU A 475 -41.20 16.45 6.49
C GLU A 475 -41.23 16.48 4.96
N TYR A 476 -40.07 16.29 4.31
CA TYR A 476 -39.97 16.41 2.86
C TYR A 476 -40.08 15.07 2.11
N GLY A 477 -39.82 13.93 2.77
CA GLY A 477 -39.78 12.60 2.16
C GLY A 477 -41.02 11.73 2.39
N PHE A 478 -41.71 11.84 3.53
CA PHE A 478 -42.83 10.93 3.89
C PHE A 478 -44.23 11.53 3.79
N VAL A 479 -44.33 12.85 3.54
CA VAL A 479 -45.60 13.56 3.43
C VAL A 479 -45.74 14.14 2.02
N SER A 480 -46.92 14.03 1.42
CA SER A 480 -47.20 14.58 0.09
C SER A 480 -47.62 16.05 0.16
N GLY A 481 -46.99 16.90 -0.66
CA GLY A 481 -47.35 18.32 -0.80
C GLY A 481 -48.74 18.57 -1.38
N ARG A 482 -49.44 17.54 -1.87
CA ARG A 482 -50.85 17.66 -2.28
C ARG A 482 -51.77 17.85 -1.07
N ALA A 483 -51.45 17.18 0.04
CA ALA A 483 -52.29 17.15 1.23
C ALA A 483 -51.81 18.11 2.33
N VAL A 484 -50.50 18.38 2.41
CA VAL A 484 -49.91 19.18 3.48
C VAL A 484 -49.08 20.31 2.87
N ASP A 485 -49.24 21.50 3.43
CA ASP A 485 -48.33 22.62 3.18
C ASP A 485 -47.08 22.46 4.05
N LYS A 486 -45.97 22.04 3.43
CA LYS A 486 -44.69 21.75 4.10
C LYS A 486 -43.92 23.02 4.52
N PHE A 487 -44.37 24.18 4.07
CA PHE A 487 -43.73 25.47 4.32
C PHE A 487 -44.62 26.43 5.13
N ALA A 488 -45.83 25.99 5.51
CA ALA A 488 -46.73 26.76 6.37
C ALA A 488 -46.03 27.23 7.66
N GLY A 489 -46.06 28.54 7.90
CA GLY A 489 -45.49 29.16 9.09
C GLY A 489 -43.96 29.27 9.11
N LYS A 490 -43.26 28.88 8.03
CA LYS A 490 -41.81 29.03 7.92
C LYS A 490 -41.44 30.37 7.30
N THR A 491 -40.43 31.03 7.88
CA THR A 491 -39.86 32.26 7.32
C THR A 491 -38.51 31.93 6.71
N LEU A 492 -38.50 31.61 5.42
CA LEU A 492 -37.31 31.24 4.64
C LEU A 492 -37.04 32.28 3.57
N GLU A 493 -35.76 32.41 3.18
CA GLU A 493 -35.35 33.28 2.09
C GLU A 493 -35.65 32.66 0.71
N ARG A 494 -35.70 33.52 -0.32
CA ARG A 494 -35.87 33.13 -1.72
C ARG A 494 -34.58 33.38 -2.50
N SER A 495 -34.25 32.47 -3.40
CA SER A 495 -33.18 32.65 -4.39
C SER A 495 -33.63 33.52 -5.57
N GLY A 496 -32.74 33.82 -6.49
CA GLY A 496 -32.97 34.69 -7.65
C GLY A 496 -34.05 34.22 -8.62
N ASN A 497 -34.40 32.93 -8.62
CA ASN A 497 -35.55 32.39 -9.37
C ASN A 497 -36.89 32.46 -8.60
N GLY A 498 -36.92 33.08 -7.42
CA GLY A 498 -38.13 33.29 -6.61
C GLY A 498 -38.57 32.08 -5.79
N LEU A 499 -37.80 30.99 -5.74
CA LEU A 499 -38.12 29.80 -4.95
C LEU A 499 -37.46 29.83 -3.58
N LEU A 500 -38.10 29.21 -2.58
CA LEU A 500 -37.50 29.06 -1.25
C LEU A 500 -36.28 28.15 -1.30
N TYR A 501 -35.28 28.44 -0.47
CA TYR A 501 -34.19 27.52 -0.15
C TYR A 501 -34.11 27.31 1.36
N LEU A 502 -33.56 26.19 1.80
CA LEU A 502 -33.43 25.89 3.24
C LEU A 502 -32.28 26.71 3.84
N ASP A 503 -32.48 27.29 5.01
CA ASP A 503 -31.48 28.09 5.73
C ASP A 503 -30.64 27.26 6.71
N LYS A 504 -31.03 26.00 6.95
CA LYS A 504 -30.37 25.05 7.85
C LYS A 504 -30.26 23.67 7.21
N TYR A 505 -29.33 22.87 7.73
CA TYR A 505 -29.10 21.47 7.34
C TYR A 505 -28.71 21.27 5.89
N ILE A 506 -28.19 22.32 5.25
CA ILE A 506 -27.67 22.29 3.90
C ILE A 506 -26.25 22.88 3.87
N ASN A 507 -25.44 22.44 2.92
CA ASN A 507 -24.12 23.02 2.68
C ASN A 507 -24.05 23.85 1.40
N ALA A 508 -24.99 23.66 0.47
CA ALA A 508 -25.14 24.48 -0.73
C ALA A 508 -26.59 24.48 -1.24
N TYR A 509 -26.94 25.48 -2.05
CA TYR A 509 -28.12 25.44 -2.90
C TYR A 509 -27.82 25.87 -4.33
N LEU A 510 -28.63 25.40 -5.27
CA LEU A 510 -28.58 25.74 -6.68
C LEU A 510 -29.99 26.11 -7.18
N SER A 511 -30.10 27.20 -7.91
CA SER A 511 -31.31 27.53 -8.67
C SER A 511 -31.19 27.03 -10.09
N LEU A 512 -32.23 26.33 -10.53
CA LEU A 512 -32.25 25.56 -11.74
C LEU A 512 -33.42 25.99 -12.62
N LYS A 513 -33.16 26.05 -13.92
CA LYS A 513 -34.17 26.20 -14.96
C LYS A 513 -34.17 24.97 -15.85
N VAL A 514 -35.32 24.35 -16.04
CA VAL A 514 -35.48 23.15 -16.87
C VAL A 514 -35.29 23.53 -18.34
N GLU A 515 -34.40 22.82 -19.01
CA GLU A 515 -34.14 22.94 -20.45
C GLU A 515 -34.75 21.75 -21.21
N GLU A 516 -34.73 20.56 -20.60
CA GLU A 516 -35.24 19.33 -21.19
C GLU A 516 -35.87 18.43 -20.12
N HIS A 517 -36.94 17.72 -20.49
CA HIS A 517 -37.63 16.75 -19.66
C HIS A 517 -37.78 15.42 -20.42
N THR A 518 -37.36 14.33 -19.79
CA THR A 518 -37.40 12.98 -20.35
C THR A 518 -38.12 12.02 -19.40
N ASP A 519 -39.08 11.27 -19.94
CA ASP A 519 -39.81 10.25 -19.20
C ASP A 519 -38.96 8.97 -19.03
N MET A 520 -38.71 8.57 -17.78
CA MET A 520 -37.94 7.37 -17.41
C MET A 520 -38.83 6.27 -16.79
N GLY A 521 -40.13 6.27 -17.08
CA GLY A 521 -41.10 5.35 -16.50
C GLY A 521 -41.66 5.86 -15.18
N THR A 522 -41.12 5.39 -14.05
CA THR A 522 -41.58 5.80 -12.70
C THR A 522 -41.11 7.19 -12.28
N HIS A 523 -40.09 7.73 -12.96
CA HIS A 523 -39.48 9.03 -12.68
C HIS A 523 -39.47 9.90 -13.94
N GLY A 524 -39.46 11.22 -13.77
CA GLY A 524 -39.10 12.19 -14.81
C GLY A 524 -37.68 12.69 -14.58
N LEU A 525 -36.87 12.72 -15.64
CA LEU A 525 -35.52 13.29 -15.66
C LEU A 525 -35.61 14.73 -16.16
N PHE A 526 -35.18 15.69 -15.34
CA PHE A 526 -35.09 17.10 -15.68
C PHE A 526 -33.63 17.50 -15.88
N ILE A 527 -33.27 17.90 -17.11
CA ILE A 527 -31.96 18.48 -17.41
C ILE A 527 -32.09 19.99 -17.30
N CYS A 528 -31.30 20.59 -16.41
CA CYS A 528 -31.45 21.98 -16.03
C CYS A 528 -30.17 22.78 -16.25
N SER A 529 -30.32 24.03 -16.65
CA SER A 529 -29.25 25.03 -16.55
C SER A 529 -29.17 25.58 -15.12
N VAL A 530 -27.95 25.78 -14.63
CA VAL A 530 -27.72 26.41 -13.32
C VAL A 530 -27.73 27.92 -13.49
N THR A 531 -28.72 28.59 -12.89
CA THR A 531 -28.87 30.05 -12.97
C THR A 531 -28.26 30.78 -11.77
N GLU A 532 -28.17 30.10 -10.63
CA GLU A 532 -27.53 30.58 -9.40
C GLU A 532 -27.01 29.38 -8.60
N SER A 533 -25.89 29.55 -7.89
CA SER A 533 -25.41 28.54 -6.94
C SER A 533 -24.63 29.21 -5.81
N LYS A 534 -24.84 28.74 -4.57
CA LYS A 534 -24.17 29.28 -3.39
C LYS A 534 -23.79 28.18 -2.41
N VAL A 535 -22.56 28.24 -1.90
CA VAL A 535 -22.11 27.45 -0.73
C VAL A 535 -22.51 28.21 0.53
N VAL A 536 -23.15 27.53 1.47
CA VAL A 536 -23.69 28.10 2.71
C VAL A 536 -23.08 27.50 3.98
N SER A 537 -22.41 26.33 3.90
CA SER A 537 -21.67 25.72 5.00
C SER A 537 -20.53 24.85 4.48
N SER A 538 -19.50 24.62 5.30
CA SER A 538 -18.41 23.66 5.03
C SER A 538 -18.72 22.24 5.53
N ALA A 539 -19.90 22.00 6.10
CA ALA A 539 -20.32 20.68 6.56
C ALA A 539 -20.39 19.67 5.41
N GLU A 540 -20.01 18.42 5.67
CA GLU A 540 -20.02 17.35 4.67
C GLU A 540 -21.42 17.10 4.10
N THR A 541 -21.50 16.72 2.82
CA THR A 541 -22.75 16.39 2.15
C THR A 541 -23.32 15.07 2.68
N MET A 542 -24.63 15.06 2.95
CA MET A 542 -25.37 13.85 3.27
C MET A 542 -25.37 12.91 2.07
N THR A 543 -24.66 11.78 2.18
CA THR A 543 -24.78 10.69 1.20
C THR A 543 -25.89 9.73 1.61
N TYR A 544 -26.47 9.03 0.64
CA TYR A 544 -27.48 8.01 0.90
C TYR A 544 -26.94 6.90 1.83
N SER A 545 -25.68 6.51 1.66
CA SER A 545 -24.99 5.56 2.54
C SER A 545 -24.89 6.08 3.97
N TYR A 546 -24.46 7.34 4.15
CA TYR A 546 -24.37 7.95 5.48
C TYR A 546 -25.74 8.03 6.15
N TYR A 547 -26.79 8.42 5.41
CA TYR A 547 -28.16 8.46 5.92
C TYR A 547 -28.63 7.10 6.42
N GLN A 548 -28.44 6.03 5.64
CA GLN A 548 -28.83 4.66 6.02
C GLN A 548 -28.10 4.19 7.28
N SER A 549 -26.82 4.54 7.41
CA SER A 549 -26.01 4.12 8.54
C SER A 549 -26.27 4.94 9.79
N ASN A 550 -26.45 6.26 9.68
CA ASN A 550 -26.30 7.17 10.83
C ASN A 550 -27.55 7.99 11.17
N VAL A 551 -28.47 8.21 10.22
CA VAL A 551 -29.61 9.13 10.40
C VAL A 551 -30.95 8.40 10.42
N LYS A 552 -31.12 7.39 9.57
CA LYS A 552 -32.32 6.56 9.56
C LYS A 552 -32.42 5.81 10.90
N PRO A 553 -33.55 5.92 11.63
CA PRO A 553 -33.77 5.18 12.86
C PRO A 553 -33.57 3.69 12.61
N ARG A 554 -32.65 3.08 13.35
CA ARG A 554 -32.44 1.64 13.31
C ARG A 554 -33.55 0.95 14.11
N PRO A 555 -34.01 -0.24 13.70
CA PRO A 555 -34.76 -1.11 14.59
C PRO A 555 -33.96 -1.29 15.89
N PRO A 556 -34.60 -1.35 17.06
CA PRO A 556 -33.90 -1.70 18.30
C PRO A 556 -33.16 -3.03 18.08
N LYS A 557 -31.84 -3.02 18.33
CA LYS A 557 -31.05 -4.26 18.31
C LYS A 557 -31.55 -5.14 19.45
N ALA A 558 -31.81 -6.41 19.17
CA ALA A 558 -31.98 -7.41 20.22
C ALA A 558 -30.68 -7.47 21.04
N GLY A 559 -30.71 -6.95 22.27
CA GLY A 559 -29.57 -6.89 23.17
C GLY A 559 -30.05 -7.05 24.62
N GLU A 560 -29.64 -8.17 25.21
CA GLU A 560 -29.42 -8.43 26.63
C GLU A 560 -30.28 -7.66 27.66
N GLY A 561 -31.33 -8.33 28.16
CA GLY A 561 -31.85 -8.05 29.52
C GLY A 561 -33.32 -7.65 29.65
N GLU A 562 -34.03 -7.32 28.57
CA GLU A 562 -35.45 -6.93 28.66
C GLU A 562 -36.35 -7.83 27.79
N ALA A 563 -37.58 -8.08 28.28
CA ALA A 563 -38.51 -9.05 27.73
C ALA A 563 -38.73 -8.89 26.21
N LYS A 564 -38.65 -10.01 25.47
CA LYS A 564 -38.95 -10.11 24.03
C LYS A 564 -40.31 -9.47 23.71
N LYS A 565 -40.32 -8.21 23.26
CA LYS A 565 -41.51 -7.61 22.67
C LYS A 565 -41.73 -8.23 21.30
N LYS A 566 -42.80 -9.01 21.16
CA LYS A 566 -43.26 -9.50 19.85
C LYS A 566 -43.86 -8.31 19.07
N GLY A 567 -43.38 -8.07 17.86
CA GLY A 567 -43.85 -6.95 17.05
C GLY A 567 -43.32 -6.99 15.62
N TRP A 568 -43.68 -5.97 14.86
CA TRP A 568 -43.30 -5.80 13.46
C TRP A 568 -42.68 -4.42 13.28
N VAL A 569 -41.61 -4.30 12.50
CA VAL A 569 -40.94 -3.04 12.20
C VAL A 569 -41.09 -2.65 10.74
N CYS A 570 -41.48 -1.41 10.49
CA CYS A 570 -41.55 -0.87 9.14
C CYS A 570 -40.13 -0.68 8.58
N THR A 571 -39.80 -1.37 7.49
CA THR A 571 -38.47 -1.31 6.87
C THR A 571 -38.17 0.05 6.22
N VAL A 572 -39.21 0.85 5.96
CA VAL A 572 -39.11 2.18 5.34
C VAL A 572 -38.72 3.25 6.36
N CYS A 573 -39.39 3.30 7.52
CA CYS A 573 -39.23 4.41 8.49
C CYS A 573 -38.85 3.98 9.92
N GLY A 574 -38.79 2.67 10.21
CA GLY A 574 -38.44 2.15 11.53
C GLY A 574 -39.57 2.16 12.58
N TYR A 575 -40.82 2.49 12.19
CA TYR A 575 -41.97 2.39 13.11
C TYR A 575 -42.17 0.96 13.60
N VAL A 576 -42.33 0.77 14.91
CA VAL A 576 -42.61 -0.53 15.53
C VAL A 576 -44.09 -0.64 15.86
N TYR A 577 -44.74 -1.66 15.28
CA TYR A 577 -46.07 -2.13 15.67
C TYR A 577 -45.92 -3.24 16.73
N GLU A 578 -46.51 -3.05 17.90
CA GLU A 578 -46.50 -4.04 18.99
C GLU A 578 -47.73 -4.95 18.87
N GLY A 579 -47.51 -6.21 18.46
CA GLY A 579 -48.57 -7.20 18.24
C GLY A 579 -48.04 -8.49 17.62
N GLU A 580 -48.70 -9.63 17.87
CA GLU A 580 -48.25 -10.94 17.34
C GLU A 580 -48.44 -11.07 15.82
N GLU A 581 -49.55 -10.55 15.30
CA GLU A 581 -49.89 -10.52 13.88
C GLU A 581 -50.13 -9.07 13.43
N LEU A 582 -49.56 -8.70 12.28
CA LEU A 582 -49.79 -7.41 11.64
C LEU A 582 -51.03 -7.52 10.75
N PRO A 583 -52.08 -6.68 10.96
CA PRO A 583 -53.25 -6.70 10.10
C PRO A 583 -52.88 -6.51 8.62
N PRO A 584 -53.45 -7.27 7.67
CA PRO A 584 -53.12 -7.15 6.24
C PRO A 584 -53.38 -5.76 5.65
N ASP A 585 -54.32 -5.02 6.25
CA ASP A 585 -54.70 -3.65 5.91
C ASP A 585 -54.01 -2.59 6.80
N PHE A 586 -53.04 -3.00 7.62
CA PHE A 586 -52.31 -2.06 8.47
C PHE A 586 -51.52 -1.06 7.63
N ILE A 587 -51.67 0.22 7.96
CA ILE A 587 -50.95 1.32 7.32
C ILE A 587 -50.06 1.96 8.37
N CYS A 588 -48.75 2.01 8.11
CA CYS A 588 -47.79 2.64 9.00
C CYS A 588 -48.23 4.08 9.34
N PRO A 589 -48.38 4.43 10.63
CA PRO A 589 -48.83 5.76 11.00
C PRO A 589 -47.82 6.86 10.62
N LEU A 590 -46.52 6.51 10.51
CA LEU A 590 -45.45 7.44 10.17
C LEU A 590 -45.28 7.65 8.65
N CYS A 591 -45.05 6.59 7.86
CA CYS A 591 -44.75 6.73 6.42
C CYS A 591 -45.91 6.36 5.50
N LYS A 592 -47.05 5.91 6.03
CA LYS A 592 -48.25 5.50 5.26
C LYS A 592 -48.06 4.32 4.31
N HIS A 593 -46.95 3.59 4.41
CA HIS A 593 -46.76 2.32 3.72
C HIS A 593 -47.60 1.19 4.34
N GLY A 594 -48.05 0.25 3.52
CA GLY A 594 -48.89 -0.87 3.94
C GLY A 594 -48.11 -2.00 4.64
N ALA A 595 -48.84 -3.01 5.10
CA ALA A 595 -48.30 -4.16 5.84
C ALA A 595 -47.18 -4.93 5.10
N ALA A 596 -47.08 -4.82 3.77
CA ALA A 596 -46.03 -5.44 2.96
C ALA A 596 -44.62 -4.90 3.28
N ASP A 597 -44.51 -3.68 3.80
CA ASP A 597 -43.23 -3.02 4.13
C ASP A 597 -42.86 -3.17 5.62
N PHE A 598 -43.36 -4.23 6.27
CA PHE A 598 -43.05 -4.57 7.65
C PHE A 598 -42.38 -5.94 7.77
N GLU A 599 -41.37 -6.02 8.62
CA GLU A 599 -40.67 -7.26 8.95
C GLU A 599 -40.90 -7.61 10.42
N LYS A 600 -40.98 -8.90 10.72
CA LYS A 600 -41.18 -9.38 12.09
C LYS A 600 -39.91 -9.15 12.91
N LEU A 601 -40.04 -8.51 14.07
CA LEU A 601 -38.96 -8.39 15.04
C LEU A 601 -38.69 -9.79 15.63
N GLN A 602 -37.47 -10.31 15.43
CA GLN A 602 -37.04 -11.63 15.92
C GLN A 602 -36.64 -11.60 17.40
#